data_AF-A0A8H7D855-F1
#
_entry.id   AF-A0A8H7D855-F1
#
_cell.length_a   1.000
_cell.length_b   1.000
_cell.length_c   1.000
_cell.angle_alpha   90.00
_cell.angle_beta   90.00
_cell.angle_gamma   90.00
#
_symmetry.space_group_name_H-M   'P 1'
#
loop_
_entity.id
_entity.type
_entity.pdbx_description
1 polymer ?
#
loop_
_entity_poly.entity_id
_entity_poly.type
_entity_poly.pdbx_seq_one_letter_code
_entity_poly.pdbx_strand_id
1 'polypeptide(L)'
;MSLLKVSGTKIVDEDGNEVILRGAGLGGWMNMENFISGYPGCEYQIRDALTKAIGEEKSEFFFDKFLEYFFMDADAKFHSTLGLNCIRLPFNYHHFEGTKRTKGTNIIYADFLRFKHLDRVIELCAQHNIYTILDLHTAPGGQNTGWHSDHGGHLANFWVHKDFQDRTIWLWEKLAEHYKDNKWIAGYNPLNEPTDSEHTRVVAFYHRIHSAIRAVDSSHIIFFDGNTWAQDFSHFGDSHKVWDNTAYSIHDYSPFGFPASHEPYEGTKEQQERMQRTYAKKREWMDERGLCVWNGEWGPVYARKQYEGDETEKINEIRYHVLKDQLGIYNKDRLSWSIWLYKDIGFQGMVYVSTSTPYMTLLRDFLAKKHRLAVDQWGADDSSVRHIYKPLIDHVLEEVPLQYRDIYPHPVWRLPERVALLSRNILVSEFLVKEWADHFVGKSMDELDELAGSFKFEACEKREGLNKVLTDNAKAVV
;
A
#
# COMPACT_ATOMS: atom_id res chain seq x y z
N MET A 1 4.72 20.57 19.99
CA MET A 1 4.44 19.66 18.86
C MET A 1 5.00 20.30 17.61
N SER A 2 5.76 19.53 16.86
CA SER A 2 6.91 20.01 16.11
C SER A 2 6.99 19.33 14.77
N LEU A 3 7.42 20.09 13.76
CA LEU A 3 7.85 19.52 12.49
C LEU A 3 8.96 18.47 12.72
N LEU A 4 8.92 17.35 12.00
CA LEU A 4 9.96 16.34 12.07
C LEU A 4 11.06 16.59 11.05
N LYS A 5 12.29 16.23 11.40
CA LYS A 5 13.46 16.31 10.51
C LYS A 5 14.33 15.08 10.61
N VAL A 6 15.13 14.84 9.58
CA VAL A 6 16.17 13.82 9.56
C VAL A 6 17.46 14.40 10.18
N SER A 7 18.04 13.65 11.13
CA SER A 7 19.34 13.92 11.73
C SER A 7 20.18 12.65 11.73
N GLY A 8 21.07 12.52 10.75
CA GLY A 8 21.84 11.29 10.52
C GLY A 8 20.90 10.11 10.21
N THR A 9 20.96 9.06 11.02
CA THR A 9 20.11 7.87 10.88
C THR A 9 18.76 7.98 11.58
N LYS A 10 18.43 9.14 12.16
CA LYS A 10 17.26 9.32 13.04
C LYS A 10 16.27 10.33 12.48
N ILE A 11 15.01 10.17 12.86
CA ILE A 11 13.99 11.21 12.79
C ILE A 11 13.95 11.91 14.15
N VAL A 12 13.93 13.25 14.17
CA VAL A 12 13.93 14.07 15.38
C VAL A 12 12.86 15.16 15.33
N ASP A 13 12.43 15.60 16.51
CA ASP A 13 11.57 16.77 16.69
C ASP A 13 12.35 18.10 16.59
N GLU A 14 11.66 19.23 16.78
CA GLU A 14 12.26 20.59 16.75
C GLU A 14 13.29 20.82 17.87
N ASP A 15 13.22 20.04 18.96
CA ASP A 15 14.13 20.10 20.11
C ASP A 15 15.30 19.11 19.97
N GLY A 16 15.33 18.31 18.90
CA GLY A 16 16.37 17.31 18.63
C GLY A 16 16.15 15.96 19.32
N ASN A 17 14.99 15.73 19.94
CA ASN A 17 14.66 14.43 20.52
C ASN A 17 14.27 13.44 19.42
N GLU A 18 14.73 12.21 19.53
CA GLU A 18 14.42 11.14 18.58
C GLU A 18 12.93 10.77 18.62
N VAL A 19 12.31 10.69 17.45
CA VAL A 19 10.94 10.24 17.26
C VAL A 19 10.95 8.96 16.43
N ILE A 20 10.51 7.86 17.03
CA ILE A 20 10.29 6.59 16.31
C ILE A 20 8.83 6.55 15.88
N LEU A 21 8.59 6.57 14.57
CA LEU A 21 7.25 6.47 13.99
C LEU A 21 6.82 5.00 13.98
N ARG A 22 5.71 4.70 14.65
CA ARG A 22 5.07 3.38 14.68
C ARG A 22 3.66 3.54 14.18
N GLY A 23 3.40 3.00 13.00
CA GLY A 23 2.15 3.28 12.31
C GLY A 23 1.57 2.14 11.52
N ALA A 24 0.51 2.46 10.81
CA ALA A 24 -0.13 1.59 9.85
C ALA A 24 -0.38 2.34 8.53
N GLY A 25 -0.36 1.63 7.42
CA GLY A 25 -0.88 2.13 6.15
C GLY A 25 -2.40 2.18 6.17
N LEU A 26 -2.98 3.31 5.74
CA LEU A 26 -4.40 3.43 5.47
C LEU A 26 -4.71 3.00 4.02
N GLY A 27 -4.24 1.81 3.65
CA GLY A 27 -4.56 1.18 2.37
C GLY A 27 -6.05 0.88 2.25
N GLY A 28 -6.55 0.80 1.01
CA GLY A 28 -7.97 0.54 0.75
C GLY A 28 -8.87 1.77 0.83
N TRP A 29 -8.32 2.94 1.18
CA TRP A 29 -9.03 4.19 1.34
C TRP A 29 -8.95 5.07 0.08
N MET A 30 -8.09 6.09 0.07
CA MET A 30 -7.83 6.95 -1.11
C MET A 30 -6.90 6.29 -2.14
N ASN A 31 -6.39 5.10 -1.85
CA ASN A 31 -5.91 4.16 -2.85
C ASN A 31 -6.55 2.81 -2.53
N MET A 32 -7.58 2.44 -3.29
CA MET A 32 -8.33 1.22 -3.03
C MET A 32 -7.58 0.01 -3.58
N GLU A 33 -7.62 -1.14 -2.90
CA GLU A 33 -6.99 -2.36 -3.41
C GLU A 33 -7.92 -3.58 -3.32
N ASN A 34 -7.75 -4.48 -4.29
CA ASN A 34 -8.65 -5.59 -4.53
C ASN A 34 -8.80 -6.53 -3.32
N PHE A 35 -7.71 -6.90 -2.65
CA PHE A 35 -7.75 -7.77 -1.48
C PHE A 35 -8.23 -7.05 -0.21
N ILE A 36 -8.10 -5.71 -0.16
CA ILE A 36 -8.48 -4.88 0.99
C ILE A 36 -9.99 -4.65 1.02
N SER A 37 -10.58 -4.33 -0.13
CA SER A 37 -12.00 -3.95 -0.26
C SER A 37 -12.84 -5.00 -0.97
N GLY A 38 -12.25 -6.07 -1.50
CA GLY A 38 -12.96 -7.24 -2.03
C GLY A 38 -13.38 -7.19 -3.50
N TYR A 39 -13.09 -6.10 -4.20
CA TYR A 39 -13.35 -5.97 -5.64
C TYR A 39 -12.26 -6.67 -6.47
N PRO A 40 -12.45 -6.97 -7.78
CA PRO A 40 -11.41 -7.56 -8.64
C PRO A 40 -10.67 -6.50 -9.50
N GLY A 41 -9.44 -6.77 -9.93
CA GLY A 41 -8.72 -5.88 -10.85
C GLY A 41 -8.18 -4.63 -10.14
N CYS A 42 -8.33 -3.47 -10.79
CA CYS A 42 -7.83 -2.16 -10.34
C CYS A 42 -8.98 -1.20 -9.97
N GLU A 43 -8.66 -0.17 -9.18
CA GLU A 43 -9.61 0.83 -8.68
C GLU A 43 -10.29 1.63 -9.81
N TYR A 44 -9.57 2.03 -10.86
CA TYR A 44 -10.19 2.73 -11.98
C TYR A 44 -11.26 1.88 -12.66
N GLN A 45 -11.04 0.56 -12.77
CA GLN A 45 -11.97 -0.35 -13.43
C GLN A 45 -13.28 -0.47 -12.66
N ILE A 46 -13.20 -0.56 -11.33
CA ILE A 46 -14.39 -0.74 -10.49
C ILE A 46 -15.17 0.55 -10.32
N ARG A 47 -14.49 1.71 -10.26
CA ARG A 47 -15.16 3.02 -10.29
C ARG A 47 -15.91 3.24 -11.61
N ASP A 48 -15.27 2.92 -12.74
CA ASP A 48 -15.91 2.99 -14.06
C ASP A 48 -17.09 2.04 -14.21
N ALA A 49 -16.93 0.80 -13.74
CA ALA A 49 -17.97 -0.22 -13.85
C ALA A 49 -19.17 0.10 -12.96
N LEU A 50 -18.95 0.56 -11.74
CA LEU A 50 -20.03 0.98 -10.84
C LEU A 50 -20.81 2.15 -11.43
N THR A 51 -20.11 3.19 -11.91
CA THR A 51 -20.73 4.34 -12.59
C THR A 51 -21.59 3.91 -13.77
N LYS A 52 -21.13 2.95 -14.60
CA LYS A 52 -21.92 2.40 -15.71
C LYS A 52 -23.14 1.60 -15.24
N ALA A 53 -23.03 0.90 -14.11
CA ALA A 53 -24.08 0.02 -13.60
C ALA A 53 -25.21 0.78 -12.88
N ILE A 54 -24.87 1.79 -12.06
CA ILE A 54 -25.84 2.47 -11.18
C ILE A 54 -25.99 3.98 -11.43
N GLY A 55 -25.22 4.54 -12.36
CA GLY A 55 -25.19 5.96 -12.68
C GLY A 55 -24.19 6.75 -11.83
N GLU A 56 -23.77 7.90 -12.37
CA GLU A 56 -22.74 8.79 -11.80
C GLU A 56 -23.09 9.25 -10.38
N GLU A 57 -24.30 9.79 -10.18
CA GLU A 57 -24.75 10.31 -8.88
C GLU A 57 -24.64 9.27 -7.74
N LYS A 58 -25.13 8.05 -7.98
CA LYS A 58 -25.09 6.96 -6.98
C LYS A 58 -23.68 6.44 -6.74
N SER A 59 -22.88 6.34 -7.80
CA SER A 59 -21.49 5.89 -7.72
C SER A 59 -20.65 6.87 -6.91
N GLU A 60 -20.74 8.17 -7.23
CA GLU A 60 -20.05 9.24 -6.48
C GLU A 60 -20.49 9.27 -5.02
N PHE A 61 -21.80 9.16 -4.75
CA PHE A 61 -22.33 9.09 -3.39
C PHE A 61 -21.75 7.91 -2.60
N PHE A 62 -21.78 6.71 -3.18
CA PHE A 62 -21.26 5.50 -2.52
C PHE A 62 -19.77 5.66 -2.17
N PHE A 63 -18.93 6.08 -3.13
CA PHE A 63 -17.51 6.22 -2.88
C PHE A 63 -17.19 7.38 -1.91
N ASP A 64 -17.94 8.47 -1.94
CA ASP A 64 -17.76 9.56 -0.98
C ASP A 64 -18.04 9.10 0.46
N LYS A 65 -19.13 8.35 0.65
CA LYS A 65 -19.49 7.75 1.93
C LYS A 65 -18.54 6.65 2.36
N PHE A 66 -18.07 5.83 1.43
CA PHE A 66 -17.03 4.84 1.69
C PHE A 66 -15.77 5.52 2.26
N LEU A 67 -15.26 6.56 1.59
CA LEU A 67 -14.08 7.30 2.07
C LEU A 67 -14.33 7.99 3.41
N GLU A 68 -15.54 8.51 3.66
CA GLU A 68 -15.92 9.08 4.96
C GLU A 68 -15.83 8.03 6.07
N TYR A 69 -16.54 6.92 5.89
CA TYR A 69 -16.75 5.90 6.91
C TYR A 69 -15.55 4.97 7.13
N PHE A 70 -14.65 4.85 6.15
CA PHE A 70 -13.45 4.02 6.26
C PHE A 70 -12.50 4.46 7.37
N PHE A 71 -12.44 5.76 7.68
CA PHE A 71 -11.62 6.26 8.78
C PHE A 71 -12.24 7.51 9.40
N MET A 72 -12.67 7.41 10.66
CA MET A 72 -13.29 8.49 11.44
C MET A 72 -12.60 8.66 12.80
N ASP A 73 -13.11 9.55 13.65
CA ASP A 73 -12.54 9.83 14.98
C ASP A 73 -12.32 8.57 15.82
N ALA A 74 -13.27 7.63 15.79
CA ALA A 74 -13.17 6.37 16.51
C ALA A 74 -11.96 5.52 16.08
N ASP A 75 -11.60 5.57 14.79
CA ASP A 75 -10.44 4.88 14.23
C ASP A 75 -9.13 5.52 14.73
N ALA A 76 -9.00 6.84 14.62
CA ALA A 76 -7.84 7.58 15.12
C ALA A 76 -7.64 7.38 16.62
N LYS A 77 -8.74 7.46 17.39
CA LYS A 77 -8.73 7.20 18.83
C LYS A 77 -8.25 5.78 19.15
N PHE A 78 -8.78 4.78 18.46
CA PHE A 78 -8.37 3.39 18.66
C PHE A 78 -6.87 3.21 18.38
N HIS A 79 -6.37 3.71 17.24
CA HIS A 79 -4.96 3.64 16.88
C HIS A 79 -4.05 4.25 17.95
N SER A 80 -4.42 5.44 18.45
CA SER A 80 -3.71 6.12 19.53
C SER A 80 -3.70 5.29 20.83
N THR A 81 -4.80 4.61 21.17
CA THR A 81 -4.86 3.76 22.38
C THR A 81 -3.91 2.55 22.36
N LEU A 82 -3.44 2.14 21.18
CA LEU A 82 -2.44 1.08 21.03
C LEU A 82 -1.01 1.58 21.28
N GLY A 83 -0.81 2.89 21.46
CA GLY A 83 0.50 3.52 21.59
C GLY A 83 1.21 3.74 20.25
N LEU A 84 0.46 3.71 19.15
CA LEU A 84 0.96 4.00 17.80
C LEU A 84 0.77 5.50 17.50
N ASN A 85 1.72 6.09 16.75
CA ASN A 85 1.85 7.54 16.60
C ASN A 85 1.97 8.00 15.14
N CYS A 86 1.77 7.10 14.16
CA CYS A 86 1.83 7.44 12.75
C CYS A 86 0.74 6.73 11.94
N ILE A 87 0.21 7.36 10.90
CA ILE A 87 -0.58 6.73 9.84
C ILE A 87 0.01 7.14 8.49
N ARG A 88 0.42 6.17 7.67
CA ARG A 88 0.77 6.41 6.26
C ARG A 88 -0.53 6.51 5.47
N LEU A 89 -0.66 7.54 4.64
CA LEU A 89 -1.86 7.85 3.85
C LEU A 89 -1.57 7.65 2.34
N PRO A 90 -1.68 6.41 1.84
CA PRO A 90 -1.67 6.11 0.41
C PRO A 90 -2.83 6.82 -0.28
N PHE A 91 -2.54 7.52 -1.36
CA PHE A 91 -3.56 8.10 -2.22
C PHE A 91 -3.24 7.93 -3.70
N ASN A 92 -4.31 7.84 -4.47
CA ASN A 92 -4.27 7.75 -5.91
C ASN A 92 -4.28 9.15 -6.54
N TYR A 93 -3.40 9.41 -7.52
CA TYR A 93 -3.26 10.73 -8.16
C TYR A 93 -4.58 11.27 -8.73
N HIS A 94 -5.49 10.38 -9.17
CA HIS A 94 -6.76 10.76 -9.78
C HIS A 94 -7.71 11.50 -8.82
N HIS A 95 -7.48 11.40 -7.50
CA HIS A 95 -8.28 12.10 -6.51
C HIS A 95 -8.06 13.60 -6.58
N PHE A 96 -6.89 14.07 -7.01
CA PHE A 96 -6.55 15.49 -6.96
C PHE A 96 -6.72 16.20 -8.30
N GLU A 97 -7.05 15.44 -9.34
CA GLU A 97 -7.05 15.94 -10.71
C GLU A 97 -8.46 15.99 -11.30
N GLY A 98 -8.85 17.18 -11.75
CA GLY A 98 -9.99 17.38 -12.63
C GLY A 98 -9.54 17.42 -14.10
N THR A 99 -10.40 16.98 -15.01
CA THR A 99 -10.18 17.15 -16.45
C THR A 99 -11.29 18.00 -17.05
N LYS A 100 -10.92 19.08 -17.73
CA LYS A 100 -11.85 19.89 -18.54
C LYS A 100 -11.45 19.84 -20.01
N ARG A 101 -12.39 19.45 -20.87
CA ARG A 101 -12.18 19.49 -22.32
C ARG A 101 -12.38 20.92 -22.82
N THR A 102 -11.34 21.52 -23.38
CA THR A 102 -11.40 22.85 -24.00
C THR A 102 -10.78 22.77 -25.39
N LYS A 103 -11.56 23.12 -26.43
CA LYS A 103 -11.10 23.20 -27.84
C LYS A 103 -10.31 21.95 -28.32
N GLY A 104 -10.78 20.75 -27.95
CA GLY A 104 -10.14 19.49 -28.36
C GLY A 104 -8.92 19.07 -27.53
N THR A 105 -8.50 19.88 -26.55
CA THR A 105 -7.45 19.53 -25.57
C THR A 105 -8.06 19.22 -24.21
N ASN A 106 -7.50 18.23 -23.51
CA ASN A 106 -7.82 17.97 -22.11
C ASN A 106 -6.90 18.81 -21.23
N ILE A 107 -7.48 19.72 -20.46
CA ILE A 107 -6.75 20.49 -19.44
C ILE A 107 -6.93 19.76 -18.12
N ILE A 108 -5.82 19.33 -17.53
CA ILE A 108 -5.77 18.77 -16.19
C ILE A 108 -5.52 19.91 -15.20
N TYR A 109 -6.26 19.95 -14.10
CA TYR A 109 -6.09 20.95 -13.05
C TYR A 109 -6.28 20.33 -11.67
N ALA A 110 -5.69 20.94 -10.64
CA ALA A 110 -5.85 20.49 -9.26
C ALA A 110 -7.22 20.92 -8.74
N ASP A 111 -8.01 19.98 -8.24
CA ASP A 111 -9.35 20.25 -7.72
C ASP A 111 -9.36 20.21 -6.18
N PHE A 112 -9.28 21.40 -5.57
CA PHE A 112 -9.18 21.57 -4.12
C PHE A 112 -10.38 21.03 -3.34
N LEU A 113 -11.57 20.91 -3.95
CA LEU A 113 -12.72 20.26 -3.32
C LEU A 113 -12.48 18.77 -3.05
N ARG A 114 -11.49 18.17 -3.71
CA ARG A 114 -11.13 16.76 -3.58
C ARG A 114 -10.06 16.48 -2.51
N PHE A 115 -9.50 17.52 -1.88
CA PHE A 115 -8.61 17.38 -0.73
C PHE A 115 -9.37 17.10 0.57
N LYS A 116 -10.71 17.29 0.58
CA LYS A 116 -11.55 17.23 1.78
C LYS A 116 -11.34 16.00 2.65
N HIS A 117 -11.16 14.82 2.04
CA HIS A 117 -11.00 13.57 2.76
C HIS A 117 -9.60 13.46 3.37
N LEU A 118 -8.58 13.86 2.61
CA LEU A 118 -7.20 13.89 3.08
C LEU A 118 -7.04 14.88 4.24
N ASP A 119 -7.54 16.11 4.09
CA ASP A 119 -7.54 17.14 5.14
C ASP A 119 -8.25 16.65 6.41
N ARG A 120 -9.43 16.04 6.25
CA ARG A 120 -10.21 15.49 7.37
C ARG A 120 -9.43 14.43 8.14
N VAL A 121 -8.81 13.48 7.47
CA VAL A 121 -8.06 12.40 8.15
C VAL A 121 -6.79 12.93 8.81
N ILE A 122 -6.10 13.90 8.20
CA ILE A 122 -4.95 14.56 8.83
C ILE A 122 -5.38 15.26 10.13
N GLU A 123 -6.51 15.99 10.10
CA GLU A 123 -7.04 16.67 11.29
C GLU A 123 -7.49 15.69 12.38
N LEU A 124 -8.15 14.59 12.01
CA LEU A 124 -8.51 13.53 12.96
C LEU A 124 -7.25 12.92 13.60
N CYS A 125 -6.22 12.62 12.82
CA CYS A 125 -4.96 12.11 13.35
C CYS A 125 -4.29 13.12 14.29
N ALA A 126 -4.27 14.40 13.91
CA ALA A 126 -3.71 15.49 14.71
C ALA A 126 -4.37 15.59 16.10
N GLN A 127 -5.70 15.47 16.18
CA GLN A 127 -6.46 15.52 17.44
C GLN A 127 -6.08 14.39 18.42
N HIS A 128 -5.53 13.28 17.91
CA HIS A 128 -5.12 12.11 18.70
C HIS A 128 -3.60 11.95 18.81
N ASN A 129 -2.83 12.99 18.45
CA ASN A 129 -1.38 13.02 18.44
C ASN A 129 -0.72 11.99 17.51
N ILE A 130 -1.31 11.81 16.33
CA ILE A 130 -0.84 10.87 15.31
C ILE A 130 -0.27 11.69 14.14
N TYR A 131 1.00 11.47 13.80
CA TYR A 131 1.58 12.00 12.58
C TYR A 131 1.03 11.29 11.34
N THR A 132 1.04 11.98 10.20
CA THR A 132 0.70 11.40 8.90
C THR A 132 1.89 11.43 7.95
N ILE A 133 2.01 10.43 7.08
CA ILE A 133 2.93 10.44 5.94
C ILE A 133 2.09 10.42 4.68
N LEU A 134 2.23 11.45 3.84
CA LEU A 134 1.48 11.55 2.58
C LEU A 134 2.17 10.73 1.51
N ASP A 135 1.51 9.71 0.99
CA ASP A 135 2.09 8.75 0.06
C ASP A 135 1.36 8.76 -1.29
N LEU A 136 2.05 9.22 -2.33
CA LEU A 136 1.54 9.10 -3.69
C LEU A 136 1.74 7.66 -4.16
N HIS A 137 0.66 6.89 -3.98
CA HIS A 137 0.70 5.45 -4.15
C HIS A 137 0.51 5.02 -5.61
N THR A 138 -0.10 5.87 -6.42
CA THR A 138 -0.26 5.69 -7.86
C THR A 138 0.24 6.91 -8.63
N ALA A 139 0.85 6.68 -9.78
CA ALA A 139 1.22 7.73 -10.72
C ALA A 139 0.59 7.47 -12.10
N PRO A 140 0.37 8.52 -12.92
CA PRO A 140 -0.09 8.35 -14.30
C PRO A 140 0.76 7.32 -15.04
N GLY A 141 0.10 6.36 -15.71
CA GLY A 141 0.78 5.29 -16.44
C GLY A 141 1.39 4.17 -15.60
N GLY A 142 1.25 4.18 -14.26
CA GLY A 142 1.76 3.14 -13.37
C GLY A 142 3.28 3.14 -13.26
N GLN A 143 3.78 3.44 -12.06
CA GLN A 143 5.21 3.40 -11.73
C GLN A 143 5.76 1.98 -11.52
N ASN A 144 4.86 1.02 -11.44
CA ASN A 144 5.14 -0.40 -11.40
C ASN A 144 4.00 -1.16 -12.11
N THR A 145 4.00 -2.48 -12.04
CA THR A 145 3.05 -3.34 -12.79
C THR A 145 1.98 -3.96 -11.89
N GLY A 146 1.85 -3.48 -10.65
CA GLY A 146 0.95 -4.02 -9.63
C GLY A 146 -0.43 -3.37 -9.73
N TRP A 147 -1.44 -4.06 -9.22
CA TRP A 147 -2.82 -3.56 -9.22
C TRP A 147 -2.94 -2.22 -8.46
N HIS A 148 -2.17 -2.05 -7.39
CA HIS A 148 -2.18 -0.88 -6.51
C HIS A 148 -1.48 0.34 -7.14
N SER A 149 -0.89 0.24 -8.34
CA SER A 149 -0.50 1.40 -9.17
C SER A 149 -1.65 1.92 -10.05
N ASP A 150 -2.79 1.23 -10.04
CA ASP A 150 -4.04 1.58 -10.70
C ASP A 150 -3.94 1.83 -12.22
N HIS A 151 -2.99 1.17 -12.89
CA HIS A 151 -2.81 1.31 -14.35
C HIS A 151 -3.55 0.25 -15.17
N GLY A 152 -3.81 -0.94 -14.61
CA GLY A 152 -4.44 -2.07 -15.32
C GLY A 152 -3.57 -2.71 -16.41
N GLY A 153 -2.31 -2.30 -16.53
CA GLY A 153 -1.32 -2.84 -17.47
C GLY A 153 -0.22 -3.63 -16.77
N HIS A 154 0.55 -4.38 -17.56
CA HIS A 154 1.70 -5.16 -17.10
C HIS A 154 3.05 -4.49 -17.42
N LEU A 155 3.02 -3.24 -17.87
CA LEU A 155 4.19 -2.40 -18.17
C LEU A 155 4.08 -1.11 -17.38
N ALA A 156 5.17 -0.71 -16.73
CA ALA A 156 5.26 0.52 -15.96
C ALA A 156 5.48 1.72 -16.90
N ASN A 157 4.40 2.20 -17.52
CA ASN A 157 4.44 3.24 -18.56
C ASN A 157 4.91 4.61 -18.03
N PHE A 158 4.87 4.83 -16.72
CA PHE A 158 5.46 6.01 -16.06
C PHE A 158 6.93 6.25 -16.45
N TRP A 159 7.70 5.17 -16.62
CA TRP A 159 9.12 5.27 -16.96
C TRP A 159 9.37 5.51 -18.47
N VAL A 160 8.37 5.23 -19.30
CA VAL A 160 8.44 5.37 -20.77
C VAL A 160 8.04 6.80 -21.18
N HIS A 161 6.99 7.34 -20.57
CA HIS A 161 6.41 8.62 -20.96
C HIS A 161 6.76 9.73 -19.96
N LYS A 162 7.62 10.65 -20.41
CA LYS A 162 8.05 11.80 -19.60
C LYS A 162 6.87 12.64 -19.09
N ASP A 163 5.80 12.78 -19.87
CA ASP A 163 4.62 13.58 -19.49
C ASP A 163 3.95 13.05 -18.21
N PHE A 164 4.02 11.74 -17.94
CA PHE A 164 3.52 11.17 -16.69
C PHE A 164 4.35 11.59 -15.48
N GLN A 165 5.69 11.63 -15.63
CA GLN A 165 6.59 12.15 -14.59
C GLN A 165 6.37 13.64 -14.35
N ASP A 166 6.19 14.41 -15.42
CA ASP A 166 5.95 15.85 -15.34
C ASP A 166 4.63 16.16 -14.63
N ARG A 167 3.57 15.40 -14.93
CA ARG A 167 2.26 15.49 -14.24
C ARG A 167 2.38 15.15 -12.75
N THR A 168 3.13 14.10 -12.40
CA THR A 168 3.38 13.76 -10.99
C THR A 168 4.15 14.86 -10.25
N ILE A 169 5.18 15.44 -10.88
CA ILE A 169 5.94 16.55 -10.27
C ILE A 169 5.03 17.76 -10.04
N TRP A 170 4.23 18.14 -11.04
CA TRP A 170 3.26 19.23 -10.93
C TRP A 170 2.24 18.98 -9.79
N LEU A 171 1.74 17.75 -9.66
CA LEU A 171 0.83 17.40 -8.56
C LEU A 171 1.52 17.58 -7.20
N TRP A 172 2.77 17.16 -7.08
CA TRP A 172 3.54 17.33 -5.84
C TRP A 172 3.83 18.79 -5.49
N GLU A 173 4.03 19.68 -6.47
CA GLU A 173 4.09 21.13 -6.21
C GLU A 173 2.78 21.61 -5.57
N LYS A 174 1.62 21.09 -6.00
CA LYS A 174 0.31 21.45 -5.44
C LYS A 174 0.04 20.86 -4.07
N LEU A 175 0.44 19.60 -3.84
CA LEU A 175 0.38 18.98 -2.52
C LEU A 175 1.28 19.73 -1.53
N ALA A 176 2.52 20.03 -1.91
CA ALA A 176 3.45 20.80 -1.07
C ALA A 176 2.93 22.21 -0.79
N GLU A 177 2.37 22.91 -1.78
CA GLU A 177 1.80 24.25 -1.61
C GLU A 177 0.69 24.28 -0.56
N HIS A 178 -0.15 23.24 -0.54
CA HIS A 178 -1.28 23.10 0.40
C HIS A 178 -0.85 22.67 1.80
N TYR A 179 0.17 21.80 1.92
CA TYR A 179 0.51 21.13 3.17
C TYR A 179 1.77 21.63 3.90
N LYS A 180 2.59 22.50 3.29
CA LYS A 180 3.90 22.93 3.82
C LYS A 180 3.93 23.49 5.25
N ASP A 181 2.81 23.97 5.77
CA ASP A 181 2.72 24.56 7.11
C ASP A 181 2.12 23.60 8.16
N ASN A 182 1.70 22.39 7.76
CA ASN A 182 1.03 21.43 8.64
C ASN A 182 2.02 20.49 9.36
N LYS A 183 2.35 20.82 10.61
CA LYS A 183 3.30 20.07 11.45
C LYS A 183 2.89 18.63 11.79
N TRP A 184 1.63 18.24 11.58
CA TRP A 184 1.19 16.86 11.80
C TRP A 184 1.51 15.93 10.64
N ILE A 185 2.00 16.48 9.53
CA ILE A 185 2.59 15.68 8.47
C ILE A 185 4.07 15.45 8.82
N ALA A 186 4.45 14.19 9.05
CA ALA A 186 5.85 13.81 9.26
C ALA A 186 6.68 13.98 7.98
N GLY A 187 6.06 13.80 6.82
CA GLY A 187 6.68 14.04 5.53
C GLY A 187 5.91 13.48 4.35
N TYR A 188 6.58 13.49 3.20
CA TYR A 188 6.06 13.11 1.90
C TYR A 188 6.77 11.88 1.38
N ASN A 189 6.04 10.89 0.89
CA ASN A 189 6.54 9.74 0.16
C ASN A 189 6.14 9.91 -1.33
N PRO A 190 7.03 10.46 -2.18
CA PRO A 190 6.60 11.01 -3.46
C PRO A 190 6.19 10.00 -4.53
N LEU A 191 6.61 8.75 -4.38
CA LEU A 191 6.31 7.70 -5.34
C LEU A 191 6.50 6.34 -4.66
N ASN A 192 5.39 5.62 -4.45
CA ASN A 192 5.42 4.27 -3.90
C ASN A 192 6.01 3.24 -4.89
N GLU A 193 6.90 2.39 -4.40
CA GLU A 193 7.39 1.17 -5.07
C GLU A 193 7.73 1.33 -6.57
N PRO A 194 8.60 2.28 -6.94
CA PRO A 194 9.05 2.41 -8.31
C PRO A 194 9.68 1.10 -8.81
N THR A 195 9.36 0.69 -10.03
CA THR A 195 9.88 -0.54 -10.65
C THR A 195 10.35 -0.24 -12.07
N ASP A 196 11.54 0.34 -12.15
CA ASP A 196 12.24 0.71 -13.38
C ASP A 196 13.26 -0.38 -13.78
N SER A 197 13.06 -0.98 -14.95
CA SER A 197 13.98 -1.98 -15.50
C SER A 197 15.37 -1.44 -15.84
N GLU A 198 15.52 -0.12 -16.01
CA GLU A 198 16.81 0.53 -16.26
C GLU A 198 17.51 0.97 -14.96
N HIS A 199 16.86 0.79 -13.80
CA HIS A 199 17.25 1.16 -12.44
C HIS A 199 17.57 2.65 -12.17
N THR A 200 17.99 3.40 -13.18
CA THR A 200 18.58 4.74 -13.05
C THR A 200 17.58 5.87 -13.27
N ARG A 201 16.43 5.60 -13.91
CA ARG A 201 15.41 6.64 -14.16
C ARG A 201 14.72 7.06 -12.87
N VAL A 202 14.66 6.17 -11.87
CA VAL A 202 14.14 6.48 -10.52
C VAL A 202 14.94 7.63 -9.89
N VAL A 203 16.27 7.54 -9.90
CA VAL A 203 17.16 8.57 -9.34
C VAL A 203 17.03 9.90 -10.09
N ALA A 204 16.97 9.85 -11.42
CA ALA A 204 16.77 11.03 -12.26
C ALA A 204 15.42 11.72 -11.96
N PHE A 205 14.36 10.93 -11.77
CA PHE A 205 13.05 11.43 -11.35
C PHE A 205 13.12 12.05 -9.94
N TYR A 206 13.78 11.39 -8.99
CA TYR A 206 13.94 11.86 -7.62
C TYR A 206 14.70 13.19 -7.50
N HIS A 207 15.71 13.43 -8.33
CA HIS A 207 16.33 14.76 -8.40
C HIS A 207 15.34 15.87 -8.80
N ARG A 208 14.48 15.58 -9.77
CA ARG A 208 13.51 16.56 -10.29
C ARG A 208 12.40 16.84 -9.28
N ILE A 209 11.82 15.79 -8.69
CA ILE A 209 10.72 15.94 -7.73
C ILE A 209 11.19 16.51 -6.39
N HIS A 210 12.41 16.15 -5.92
CA HIS A 210 13.02 16.77 -4.74
C HIS A 210 13.13 18.28 -4.93
N SER A 211 13.70 18.71 -6.07
CA SER A 211 13.88 20.12 -6.39
C SER A 211 12.55 20.88 -6.46
N ALA A 212 11.52 20.27 -7.07
CA ALA A 212 10.19 20.87 -7.19
C ALA A 212 9.48 21.01 -5.83
N ILE A 213 9.50 19.97 -5.00
CA ILE A 213 8.95 20.02 -3.64
C ILE A 213 9.71 21.08 -2.83
N ARG A 214 11.04 21.07 -2.84
CA ARG A 214 11.85 22.02 -2.05
C ARG A 214 11.73 23.47 -2.49
N ALA A 215 11.35 23.74 -3.74
CA ALA A 215 11.02 25.09 -4.19
C ALA A 215 9.77 25.66 -3.51
N VAL A 216 8.89 24.81 -2.96
CA VAL A 216 7.64 25.17 -2.30
C VAL A 216 7.68 24.94 -0.79
N ASP A 217 8.28 23.82 -0.38
CA ASP A 217 8.35 23.30 0.99
C ASP A 217 9.77 22.83 1.34
N SER A 218 10.48 23.66 2.08
CA SER A 218 11.85 23.40 2.55
C SER A 218 11.91 22.61 3.86
N SER A 219 10.76 22.20 4.41
CA SER A 219 10.62 21.82 5.81
C SER A 219 10.36 20.33 6.00
N HIS A 220 9.38 19.75 5.29
CA HIS A 220 8.96 18.36 5.51
C HIS A 220 9.99 17.32 5.05
N ILE A 221 10.04 16.17 5.74
CA ILE A 221 10.89 15.04 5.32
C ILE A 221 10.40 14.52 3.98
N ILE A 222 11.33 14.15 3.09
CA ILE A 222 11.01 13.37 1.88
C ILE A 222 11.46 11.92 2.09
N PHE A 223 10.54 10.97 1.97
CA PHE A 223 10.75 9.54 2.05
C PHE A 223 10.83 8.94 0.64
N PHE A 224 12.03 8.60 0.18
CA PHE A 224 12.24 7.98 -1.13
C PHE A 224 12.25 6.47 -1.05
N ASP A 225 11.37 5.82 -1.80
CA ASP A 225 11.35 4.37 -1.97
C ASP A 225 12.54 3.89 -2.80
N GLY A 226 13.01 2.68 -2.51
CA GLY A 226 13.95 1.98 -3.38
C GLY A 226 13.30 1.60 -4.71
N ASN A 227 14.12 1.32 -5.73
CA ASN A 227 13.62 0.67 -6.94
C ASN A 227 13.18 -0.78 -6.63
N THR A 228 12.55 -1.44 -7.60
CA THR A 228 12.17 -2.85 -7.52
C THR A 228 11.32 -3.12 -6.28
N TRP A 229 10.16 -2.46 -6.18
CA TRP A 229 9.23 -2.60 -5.05
C TRP A 229 9.80 -2.16 -3.70
N ALA A 230 10.52 -1.03 -3.68
CA ALA A 230 11.18 -0.51 -2.47
C ALA A 230 12.22 -1.47 -1.85
N GLN A 231 12.88 -2.30 -2.67
CA GLN A 231 13.87 -3.28 -2.19
C GLN A 231 15.29 -3.02 -2.66
N ASP A 232 15.49 -2.16 -3.67
CA ASP A 232 16.80 -2.00 -4.33
C ASP A 232 17.24 -0.53 -4.42
N PHE A 233 18.32 -0.22 -3.68
CA PHE A 233 19.00 1.07 -3.69
C PHE A 233 20.38 1.02 -4.38
N SER A 234 20.77 -0.11 -4.96
CA SER A 234 22.13 -0.35 -5.47
C SER A 234 22.59 0.65 -6.55
N HIS A 235 21.65 1.30 -7.24
CA HIS A 235 21.91 2.26 -8.31
C HIS A 235 21.77 3.73 -7.88
N PHE A 236 21.56 4.00 -6.58
CA PHE A 236 21.39 5.36 -6.07
C PHE A 236 22.73 6.11 -5.95
N GLY A 237 23.86 5.39 -5.87
CA GLY A 237 25.20 5.99 -5.87
C GLY A 237 25.38 7.04 -4.78
N ASP A 238 25.74 8.26 -5.18
CA ASP A 238 25.99 9.42 -4.30
C ASP A 238 24.82 10.44 -4.29
N SER A 239 23.65 10.06 -4.82
CA SER A 239 22.49 10.97 -4.95
C SER A 239 22.04 11.58 -3.62
N HIS A 240 22.21 10.85 -2.50
CA HIS A 240 21.93 11.33 -1.14
C HIS A 240 22.64 12.64 -0.78
N LYS A 241 23.80 12.95 -1.39
CA LYS A 241 24.59 14.15 -1.07
C LYS A 241 23.90 15.46 -1.48
N VAL A 242 22.92 15.39 -2.39
CA VAL A 242 22.19 16.56 -2.89
C VAL A 242 20.74 16.61 -2.41
N TRP A 243 20.30 15.65 -1.60
CA TRP A 243 18.95 15.60 -1.05
C TRP A 243 18.98 15.93 0.44
N ASP A 244 18.49 17.11 0.79
CA ASP A 244 18.34 17.52 2.18
C ASP A 244 17.10 16.91 2.83
N ASN A 245 17.15 16.76 4.15
CA ASN A 245 16.03 16.30 4.99
C ASN A 245 15.27 15.11 4.39
N THR A 246 16.02 14.08 3.99
CA THR A 246 15.53 12.93 3.23
C THR A 246 15.79 11.64 3.99
N ALA A 247 14.78 10.78 4.04
CA ALA A 247 14.85 9.42 4.54
C ALA A 247 14.51 8.43 3.41
N TYR A 248 14.84 7.16 3.58
CA TYR A 248 14.67 6.14 2.55
C TYR A 248 13.71 5.05 3.02
N SER A 249 12.75 4.70 2.17
CA SER A 249 11.71 3.73 2.47
C SER A 249 12.07 2.36 1.92
N ILE A 250 12.16 1.37 2.81
CA ILE A 250 12.22 -0.05 2.43
C ILE A 250 10.84 -0.68 2.63
N HIS A 251 10.49 -1.69 1.83
CA HIS A 251 9.36 -2.57 2.12
C HIS A 251 9.85 -3.98 2.50
N ASP A 252 9.53 -4.41 3.73
CA ASP A 252 10.07 -5.63 4.32
C ASP A 252 9.04 -6.73 4.61
N TYR A 253 8.48 -7.26 3.52
CA TYR A 253 7.65 -8.45 3.56
C TYR A 253 8.48 -9.73 3.68
N SER A 254 8.18 -10.55 4.70
CA SER A 254 8.76 -11.88 4.88
C SER A 254 7.91 -12.94 4.16
N PRO A 255 8.49 -13.86 3.37
CA PRO A 255 7.75 -14.97 2.78
C PRO A 255 7.01 -15.84 3.81
N PHE A 256 7.52 -15.90 5.04
CA PHE A 256 6.87 -16.58 6.17
C PHE A 256 5.57 -15.91 6.63
N GLY A 257 5.26 -14.72 6.14
CA GLY A 257 4.00 -14.03 6.37
C GLY A 257 2.87 -14.44 5.42
N PHE A 258 3.14 -15.29 4.41
CA PHE A 258 2.20 -15.56 3.31
C PHE A 258 1.84 -17.05 3.15
N PRO A 259 0.71 -17.38 2.49
CA PRO A 259 0.29 -18.76 2.23
C PRO A 259 1.30 -19.54 1.38
N ALA A 260 1.96 -18.87 0.44
CA ALA A 260 2.93 -19.48 -0.47
C ALA A 260 4.34 -19.68 0.12
N SER A 261 4.50 -19.61 1.46
CA SER A 261 5.79 -19.88 2.11
C SER A 261 6.32 -21.27 1.72
N HIS A 262 7.62 -21.34 1.42
CA HIS A 262 8.27 -22.60 1.00
C HIS A 262 8.34 -23.67 2.10
N GLU A 263 8.28 -23.23 3.35
CA GLU A 263 8.29 -24.09 4.55
C GLU A 263 7.46 -23.42 5.66
N PRO A 264 6.94 -24.20 6.64
CA PRO A 264 6.34 -23.64 7.85
C PRO A 264 7.34 -22.81 8.67
N TYR A 265 6.86 -21.73 9.28
CA TYR A 265 7.70 -20.95 10.19
C TYR A 265 7.65 -21.53 11.61
N GLU A 266 8.80 -21.95 12.11
CA GLU A 266 8.98 -22.52 13.45
C GLU A 266 9.79 -21.58 14.37
N GLY A 267 10.31 -20.48 13.84
CA GLY A 267 11.16 -19.55 14.60
C GLY A 267 12.56 -20.09 14.86
N THR A 268 13.05 -20.99 14.00
CA THR A 268 14.42 -21.48 14.12
C THR A 268 15.43 -20.36 13.88
N LYS A 269 16.64 -20.54 14.41
CA LYS A 269 17.72 -19.57 14.22
C LYS A 269 18.00 -19.33 12.74
N GLU A 270 17.97 -20.36 11.91
CA GLU A 270 18.21 -20.27 10.47
C GLU A 270 17.12 -19.47 9.76
N GLN A 271 15.86 -19.62 10.17
CA GLN A 271 14.73 -18.85 9.64
C GLN A 271 14.82 -17.37 10.06
N GLN A 272 15.12 -17.10 11.33
CA GLN A 272 15.34 -15.73 11.83
C GLN A 272 16.52 -15.04 11.15
N GLU A 273 17.65 -15.75 10.98
CA GLU A 273 18.82 -15.23 10.26
C GLU A 273 18.51 -14.93 8.79
N ARG A 274 17.64 -15.71 8.14
CA ARG A 274 17.21 -15.44 6.77
C ARG A 274 16.38 -14.16 6.68
N MET A 275 15.46 -13.92 7.62
CA MET A 275 14.73 -12.65 7.68
C MET A 275 15.70 -11.48 7.92
N GLN A 276 16.63 -11.62 8.87
CA GLN A 276 17.66 -10.61 9.14
C GLN A 276 18.52 -10.30 7.92
N ARG A 277 18.94 -11.31 7.14
CA ARG A 277 19.74 -11.12 5.92
C ARG A 277 18.97 -10.37 4.84
N THR A 278 17.70 -10.72 4.61
CA THR A 278 16.85 -10.03 3.62
C THR A 278 16.65 -8.56 4.00
N TYR A 279 16.35 -8.31 5.27
CA TYR A 279 16.21 -6.96 5.82
C TYR A 279 17.51 -6.15 5.67
N ALA A 280 18.65 -6.71 6.07
CA ALA A 280 19.95 -6.04 5.96
C ALA A 280 20.32 -5.71 4.51
N LYS A 281 20.03 -6.62 3.57
CA LYS A 281 20.28 -6.38 2.14
C LYS A 281 19.51 -5.18 1.59
N LYS A 282 18.24 -4.99 1.98
CA LYS A 282 17.43 -3.84 1.54
C LYS A 282 17.97 -2.52 2.08
N ARG A 283 18.67 -2.56 3.22
CA ARG A 283 19.23 -1.40 3.90
C ARG A 283 20.69 -1.11 3.59
N GLU A 284 21.40 -2.05 2.95
CA GLU A 284 22.85 -2.02 2.77
C GLU A 284 23.37 -0.66 2.30
N TRP A 285 22.78 -0.10 1.24
CA TRP A 285 23.20 1.20 0.71
C TRP A 285 23.04 2.35 1.73
N MET A 286 21.96 2.35 2.51
CA MET A 286 21.69 3.36 3.54
C MET A 286 22.63 3.20 4.74
N ASP A 287 22.86 1.97 5.18
CA ASP A 287 23.68 1.66 6.35
C ASP A 287 25.16 2.02 6.09
N GLU A 288 25.69 1.72 4.90
CA GLU A 288 27.04 2.13 4.46
C GLU A 288 27.26 3.65 4.50
N ARG A 289 26.17 4.42 4.39
CA ARG A 289 26.19 5.89 4.25
C ARG A 289 25.64 6.62 5.48
N GLY A 290 25.20 5.89 6.51
CA GLY A 290 24.62 6.46 7.72
C GLY A 290 23.32 7.23 7.48
N LEU A 291 22.47 6.74 6.58
CA LEU A 291 21.23 7.39 6.16
C LEU A 291 20.02 6.93 6.98
N CYS A 292 19.03 7.80 7.15
CA CYS A 292 17.79 7.49 7.85
C CYS A 292 16.91 6.54 7.03
N VAL A 293 16.44 5.47 7.66
CA VAL A 293 15.58 4.46 7.05
C VAL A 293 14.21 4.46 7.74
N TRP A 294 13.17 4.32 6.93
CA TRP A 294 11.81 4.02 7.37
C TRP A 294 11.36 2.73 6.65
N ASN A 295 10.68 1.84 7.36
CA ASN A 295 10.03 0.70 6.73
C ASN A 295 8.59 1.07 6.38
N GLY A 296 8.35 1.43 5.11
CA GLY A 296 7.07 1.93 4.64
C GLY A 296 5.95 0.90 4.66
N GLU A 297 6.31 -0.38 4.50
CA GLU A 297 5.38 -1.49 4.49
C GLU A 297 6.01 -2.80 4.95
N TRP A 298 5.28 -3.52 5.80
CA TRP A 298 5.60 -4.87 6.20
C TRP A 298 4.39 -5.53 6.84
N GLY A 299 4.50 -6.81 7.16
CA GLY A 299 3.51 -7.55 7.94
C GLY A 299 3.03 -8.83 7.24
N PRO A 300 2.45 -9.78 7.99
CA PRO A 300 1.87 -10.99 7.43
C PRO A 300 0.41 -10.80 7.00
N VAL A 301 -0.09 -11.72 6.18
CA VAL A 301 -1.53 -11.92 5.96
C VAL A 301 -2.06 -13.04 6.85
N TYR A 302 -3.34 -13.00 7.16
CA TYR A 302 -4.00 -13.86 8.14
C TYR A 302 -5.03 -14.77 7.46
N ALA A 303 -5.10 -16.00 7.97
CA ALA A 303 -6.15 -16.94 7.65
C ALA A 303 -7.50 -16.44 8.18
N ARG A 304 -8.56 -16.84 7.50
CA ARG A 304 -9.95 -16.52 7.80
C ARG A 304 -10.78 -17.81 7.81
N LYS A 305 -11.67 -17.94 8.80
CA LYS A 305 -12.45 -19.18 9.02
C LYS A 305 -13.19 -19.67 7.78
N GLN A 306 -13.64 -18.76 6.91
CA GLN A 306 -14.38 -19.05 5.69
C GLN A 306 -13.56 -19.78 4.61
N TYR A 307 -12.22 -19.68 4.64
CA TYR A 307 -11.34 -20.29 3.65
C TYR A 307 -10.46 -21.39 4.25
N GLU A 308 -9.87 -21.16 5.43
CA GLU A 308 -8.95 -22.11 6.07
C GLU A 308 -9.61 -23.01 7.14
N GLY A 309 -10.87 -22.78 7.51
CA GLY A 309 -11.60 -23.63 8.45
C GLY A 309 -10.90 -23.76 9.80
N ASP A 310 -10.68 -25.00 10.26
CA ASP A 310 -10.09 -25.30 11.58
C ASP A 310 -8.59 -25.02 11.70
N GLU A 311 -7.90 -24.77 10.58
CA GLU A 311 -6.48 -24.38 10.61
C GLU A 311 -6.28 -22.87 10.86
N THR A 312 -7.36 -22.07 10.87
CA THR A 312 -7.30 -20.61 10.92
C THR A 312 -6.50 -20.09 12.11
N GLU A 313 -6.82 -20.55 13.31
CA GLU A 313 -6.21 -20.12 14.56
C GLU A 313 -4.71 -20.48 14.58
N LYS A 314 -4.38 -21.71 14.19
CA LYS A 314 -3.01 -22.21 14.12
C LYS A 314 -2.16 -21.44 13.10
N ILE A 315 -2.70 -21.16 11.91
CA ILE A 315 -2.00 -20.34 10.91
C ILE A 315 -1.74 -18.94 11.49
N ASN A 316 -2.75 -18.32 12.10
CA ASN A 316 -2.63 -16.97 12.64
C ASN A 316 -1.65 -16.88 13.81
N GLU A 317 -1.57 -17.89 14.67
CA GLU A 317 -0.54 -17.98 15.71
C GLU A 317 0.88 -17.96 15.13
N ILE A 318 1.11 -18.70 14.04
CA ILE A 318 2.39 -18.67 13.32
C ILE A 318 2.67 -17.27 12.75
N ARG A 319 1.66 -16.62 12.16
CA ARG A 319 1.81 -15.24 11.65
C ARG A 319 2.17 -14.24 12.75
N TYR A 320 1.57 -14.37 13.93
CA TYR A 320 1.95 -13.55 15.08
C TYR A 320 3.37 -13.82 15.57
N HIS A 321 3.89 -15.04 15.42
CA HIS A 321 5.29 -15.35 15.72
C HIS A 321 6.24 -14.66 14.73
N VAL A 322 5.97 -14.76 13.42
CA VAL A 322 6.74 -14.04 12.38
C VAL A 322 6.75 -12.53 12.64
N LEU A 323 5.57 -11.98 12.95
CA LEU A 323 5.39 -10.56 13.28
C LEU A 323 6.28 -10.13 14.46
N LYS A 324 6.31 -10.91 15.55
CA LYS A 324 7.15 -10.62 16.72
C LYS A 324 8.64 -10.64 16.38
N ASP A 325 9.06 -11.60 15.57
CA ASP A 325 10.47 -11.74 15.20
C ASP A 325 10.93 -10.61 14.27
N GLN A 326 10.11 -10.19 13.30
CA GLN A 326 10.39 -9.00 12.49
C GLN A 326 10.47 -7.72 13.35
N LEU A 327 9.55 -7.53 14.29
CA LEU A 327 9.63 -6.41 15.23
C LEU A 327 10.89 -6.46 16.10
N GLY A 328 11.33 -7.65 16.48
CA GLY A 328 12.60 -7.85 17.19
C GLY A 328 13.82 -7.39 16.38
N ILE A 329 13.78 -7.52 15.04
CA ILE A 329 14.80 -6.98 14.14
C ILE A 329 14.75 -5.45 14.16
N TYR A 330 13.57 -4.87 13.91
CA TYR A 330 13.39 -3.41 13.82
C TYR A 330 13.73 -2.69 15.13
N ASN A 331 13.42 -3.30 16.27
CA ASN A 331 13.71 -2.74 17.59
C ASN A 331 15.22 -2.55 17.84
N LYS A 332 16.07 -3.46 17.33
CA LYS A 332 17.53 -3.36 17.48
C LYS A 332 18.06 -2.10 16.80
N ASP A 333 17.46 -1.74 15.67
CA ASP A 333 17.86 -0.58 14.88
C ASP A 333 17.03 0.67 15.18
N ARG A 334 16.10 0.59 16.14
CA ARG A 334 15.13 1.65 16.49
C ARG A 334 14.38 2.18 15.26
N LEU A 335 14.09 1.28 14.32
CA LEU A 335 13.55 1.62 13.01
C LEU A 335 12.11 2.14 13.12
N SER A 336 11.82 3.25 12.43
CA SER A 336 10.45 3.71 12.19
C SER A 336 9.77 2.81 11.17
N TRP A 337 8.49 2.47 11.36
CA TRP A 337 7.78 1.54 10.48
C TRP A 337 6.28 1.84 10.36
N SER A 338 5.70 1.41 9.24
CA SER A 338 4.26 1.34 9.00
C SER A 338 3.85 -0.07 8.63
N ILE A 339 3.05 -0.73 9.45
CA ILE A 339 2.51 -2.05 9.11
C ILE A 339 1.44 -1.90 8.03
N TRP A 340 1.45 -2.78 7.04
CA TRP A 340 0.33 -2.90 6.11
C TRP A 340 -0.64 -3.92 6.71
N LEU A 341 -1.86 -3.55 7.12
CA LEU A 341 -2.52 -2.23 7.03
C LEU A 341 -3.52 -2.01 8.18
N TYR A 342 -4.14 -0.83 8.24
CA TYR A 342 -5.09 -0.48 9.30
C TYR A 342 -6.43 -1.24 9.19
N LYS A 343 -7.16 -1.12 8.08
CA LYS A 343 -8.53 -1.64 7.92
C LYS A 343 -8.71 -2.38 6.59
N ASP A 344 -9.42 -3.51 6.62
CA ASP A 344 -9.75 -4.28 5.42
C ASP A 344 -10.99 -5.19 5.60
N ILE A 345 -11.20 -6.12 4.67
CA ILE A 345 -12.24 -7.17 4.74
C ILE A 345 -11.80 -8.47 5.45
N GLY A 346 -10.73 -8.43 6.25
CA GLY A 346 -10.35 -9.51 7.16
C GLY A 346 -9.07 -10.24 6.82
N PHE A 347 -8.29 -9.81 5.82
CA PHE A 347 -7.11 -10.53 5.35
C PHE A 347 -5.81 -10.12 6.05
N GLN A 348 -5.54 -8.83 6.20
CA GLN A 348 -4.29 -8.27 6.71
C GLN A 348 -4.51 -7.18 7.77
N GLY A 349 -5.69 -6.54 7.80
CA GLY A 349 -5.99 -5.37 8.63
C GLY A 349 -5.85 -5.59 10.14
N MET A 350 -5.47 -4.52 10.85
CA MET A 350 -5.54 -4.39 12.32
C MET A 350 -6.97 -4.44 12.85
N VAL A 351 -7.87 -3.82 12.10
CA VAL A 351 -9.32 -3.98 12.21
C VAL A 351 -9.85 -4.47 10.88
N TYR A 352 -11.01 -5.12 10.88
CA TYR A 352 -11.61 -5.61 9.66
C TYR A 352 -13.13 -5.60 9.72
N VAL A 353 -13.76 -5.40 8.56
CA VAL A 353 -15.21 -5.36 8.42
C VAL A 353 -15.81 -6.70 8.87
N SER A 354 -16.78 -6.69 9.80
CA SER A 354 -17.41 -7.92 10.25
C SER A 354 -18.16 -8.60 9.10
N THR A 355 -18.12 -9.93 9.07
CA THR A 355 -18.79 -10.70 8.01
C THR A 355 -20.32 -10.63 8.05
N SER A 356 -20.89 -10.10 9.13
CA SER A 356 -22.32 -9.85 9.28
C SER A 356 -22.80 -8.53 8.67
N THR A 357 -21.87 -7.67 8.24
CA THR A 357 -22.22 -6.37 7.64
C THR A 357 -22.93 -6.53 6.29
N PRO A 358 -23.73 -5.53 5.88
CA PRO A 358 -24.38 -5.52 4.56
C PRO A 358 -23.40 -5.72 3.40
N TYR A 359 -22.24 -5.05 3.42
CA TYR A 359 -21.24 -5.17 2.36
C TYR A 359 -20.68 -6.59 2.23
N MET A 360 -20.28 -7.20 3.35
CA MET A 360 -19.74 -8.56 3.36
C MET A 360 -20.80 -9.61 3.02
N THR A 361 -22.05 -9.39 3.43
CA THR A 361 -23.16 -10.27 3.11
C THR A 361 -23.51 -10.21 1.62
N LEU A 362 -23.55 -9.00 1.04
CA LEU A 362 -23.83 -8.78 -0.39
C LEU A 362 -22.80 -9.50 -1.27
N LEU A 363 -21.51 -9.37 -0.94
CA LEU A 363 -20.42 -9.88 -1.77
C LEU A 363 -19.94 -11.27 -1.38
N ARG A 364 -20.55 -11.94 -0.39
CA ARG A 364 -20.06 -13.22 0.17
C ARG A 364 -19.74 -14.25 -0.90
N ASP A 365 -20.68 -14.51 -1.80
CA ASP A 365 -20.54 -15.57 -2.81
C ASP A 365 -19.56 -15.13 -3.91
N PHE A 366 -19.53 -13.83 -4.23
CA PHE A 366 -18.54 -13.24 -5.13
C PHE A 366 -17.12 -13.35 -4.58
N LEU A 367 -16.91 -13.05 -3.29
CA LEU A 367 -15.61 -13.18 -2.62
C LEU A 367 -15.14 -14.63 -2.56
N ALA A 368 -16.05 -15.59 -2.33
CA ALA A 368 -15.73 -17.02 -2.40
C ALA A 368 -15.30 -17.42 -3.82
N LYS A 369 -16.00 -16.95 -4.86
CA LYS A 369 -15.63 -17.15 -6.26
C LYS A 369 -14.26 -16.54 -6.57
N LYS A 370 -14.04 -15.28 -6.17
CA LYS A 370 -12.81 -14.52 -6.36
C LYS A 370 -11.60 -15.24 -5.75
N HIS A 371 -11.73 -15.68 -4.48
CA HIS A 371 -10.73 -16.48 -3.79
C HIS A 371 -10.43 -17.78 -4.54
N ARG A 372 -11.46 -18.55 -4.90
CA ARG A 372 -11.31 -19.81 -5.66
C ARG A 372 -10.65 -19.60 -7.02
N LEU A 373 -10.78 -18.43 -7.64
CA LEU A 373 -10.16 -18.14 -8.93
C LEU A 373 -8.74 -17.57 -8.81
N ALA A 374 -8.26 -17.28 -7.60
CA ALA A 374 -6.93 -16.73 -7.31
C ALA A 374 -6.59 -15.51 -8.18
N VAL A 375 -7.55 -14.58 -8.29
CA VAL A 375 -7.46 -13.39 -9.15
C VAL A 375 -6.79 -12.19 -8.49
N ASP A 376 -6.61 -12.20 -7.17
CA ASP A 376 -5.72 -11.25 -6.51
C ASP A 376 -4.28 -11.75 -6.63
N GLN A 377 -3.32 -10.83 -6.77
CA GLN A 377 -1.91 -11.18 -6.75
C GLN A 377 -1.42 -11.34 -5.30
N TRP A 378 -1.90 -10.50 -4.39
CA TRP A 378 -1.41 -10.43 -3.02
C TRP A 378 -1.87 -11.62 -2.18
N GLY A 379 -0.91 -12.40 -1.68
CA GLY A 379 -1.17 -13.50 -0.74
C GLY A 379 -2.12 -14.59 -1.26
N ALA A 380 -2.30 -14.73 -2.57
CA ALA A 380 -3.25 -15.67 -3.14
C ALA A 380 -2.84 -17.13 -2.98
N ASP A 381 -3.82 -18.00 -2.69
CA ASP A 381 -3.71 -19.44 -2.86
C ASP A 381 -4.24 -19.84 -4.26
N ASP A 382 -3.37 -20.39 -5.09
CA ASP A 382 -3.71 -20.83 -6.45
C ASP A 382 -4.08 -22.32 -6.55
N SER A 383 -4.14 -23.04 -5.42
CA SER A 383 -4.33 -24.50 -5.37
C SER A 383 -5.51 -24.99 -6.22
N SER A 384 -6.64 -24.29 -6.17
CA SER A 384 -7.89 -24.58 -6.90
C SER A 384 -7.77 -24.42 -8.42
N VAL A 385 -6.84 -23.59 -8.90
CA VAL A 385 -6.71 -23.25 -10.33
C VAL A 385 -5.35 -23.64 -10.92
N ARG A 386 -4.44 -24.16 -10.09
CA ARG A 386 -3.07 -24.54 -10.52
C ARG A 386 -3.07 -25.46 -11.73
N HIS A 387 -4.00 -26.41 -11.79
CA HIS A 387 -4.15 -27.34 -12.90
C HIS A 387 -4.44 -26.67 -14.25
N ILE A 388 -4.98 -25.44 -14.26
CA ILE A 388 -5.28 -24.65 -15.47
C ILE A 388 -4.02 -23.92 -15.96
N TYR A 389 -3.26 -23.33 -15.04
CA TYR A 389 -2.15 -22.43 -15.38
C TYR A 389 -0.78 -23.10 -15.40
N LYS A 390 -0.61 -24.22 -14.67
CA LYS A 390 0.64 -24.99 -14.68
C LYS A 390 1.04 -25.46 -16.09
N PRO A 391 0.14 -25.98 -16.95
CA PRO A 391 0.51 -26.35 -18.31
C PRO A 391 1.09 -25.19 -19.14
N LEU A 392 0.58 -23.96 -18.93
CA LEU A 392 1.13 -22.78 -19.60
C LEU A 392 2.52 -22.42 -19.08
N ILE A 393 2.74 -22.51 -17.76
CA ILE A 393 4.07 -22.31 -17.15
C ILE A 393 5.05 -23.37 -17.66
N ASP A 394 4.65 -24.65 -17.63
CA ASP A 394 5.47 -25.77 -18.08
C ASP A 394 5.86 -25.61 -19.56
N HIS A 395 4.91 -25.23 -20.42
CA HIS A 395 5.19 -24.99 -21.83
C HIS A 395 6.28 -23.93 -22.04
N VAL A 396 6.25 -22.82 -21.30
CA VAL A 396 7.31 -21.80 -21.38
C VAL A 396 8.64 -22.34 -20.84
N LEU A 397 8.62 -23.12 -19.77
CA LEU A 397 9.82 -23.76 -19.20
C LEU A 397 10.43 -24.83 -20.12
N GLU A 398 9.63 -25.48 -20.97
CA GLU A 398 10.08 -26.47 -21.93
C GLU A 398 10.66 -25.82 -23.19
N GLU A 399 9.98 -24.81 -23.73
CA GLU A 399 10.31 -24.22 -25.04
C GLU A 399 11.32 -23.07 -24.98
N VAL A 400 11.36 -22.30 -23.88
CA VAL A 400 12.26 -21.14 -23.76
C VAL A 400 13.55 -21.56 -23.06
N PRO A 401 14.74 -21.41 -23.66
CA PRO A 401 16.01 -21.71 -22.99
C PRO A 401 16.24 -20.91 -21.70
N LEU A 402 16.92 -21.50 -20.70
CA LEU A 402 17.11 -20.92 -19.36
C LEU A 402 17.66 -19.48 -19.40
N GLN A 403 18.60 -19.19 -20.30
CA GLN A 403 19.24 -17.87 -20.42
C GLN A 403 18.30 -16.74 -20.89
N TYR A 404 17.08 -17.06 -21.35
CA TYR A 404 16.09 -16.09 -21.82
C TYR A 404 14.85 -16.00 -20.91
N ARG A 405 14.83 -16.72 -19.78
CA ARG A 405 13.66 -16.77 -18.87
C ARG A 405 13.61 -15.62 -17.88
N ASP A 406 14.76 -15.05 -17.56
CA ASP A 406 14.88 -14.02 -16.54
C ASP A 406 14.48 -12.66 -17.13
N ILE A 407 13.32 -12.17 -16.69
CA ILE A 407 12.80 -10.86 -17.06
C ILE A 407 12.70 -10.04 -15.77
N TYR A 408 13.16 -8.78 -15.82
CA TYR A 408 13.04 -7.87 -14.69
C TYR A 408 11.58 -7.84 -14.16
N PRO A 409 11.34 -7.93 -12.84
CA PRO A 409 12.30 -7.83 -11.73
C PRO A 409 12.84 -9.17 -11.19
N HIS A 410 13.21 -10.15 -12.03
CA HIS A 410 13.90 -11.37 -11.56
C HIS A 410 15.12 -11.04 -10.67
N PRO A 411 15.36 -11.74 -9.53
CA PRO A 411 14.63 -12.91 -9.03
C PRO A 411 13.45 -12.60 -8.11
N VAL A 412 13.10 -11.33 -7.91
CA VAL A 412 11.98 -10.93 -7.04
C VAL A 412 10.69 -11.56 -7.55
N TRP A 413 10.43 -11.42 -8.85
CA TRP A 413 9.33 -12.10 -9.53
C TRP A 413 9.86 -13.07 -10.57
N ARG A 414 9.28 -14.28 -10.62
CA ARG A 414 9.67 -15.32 -11.56
C ARG A 414 8.54 -15.55 -12.56
N LEU A 415 8.77 -16.50 -13.46
CA LEU A 415 7.83 -16.86 -14.52
C LEU A 415 6.40 -17.18 -13.99
N PRO A 416 6.20 -17.97 -12.91
CA PRO A 416 4.85 -18.24 -12.40
C PRO A 416 4.10 -16.97 -11.99
N GLU A 417 4.77 -16.03 -11.33
CA GLU A 417 4.18 -14.75 -10.92
C GLU A 417 3.83 -13.90 -12.16
N ARG A 418 4.66 -13.92 -13.21
CA ARG A 418 4.36 -13.23 -14.48
C ARG A 418 3.16 -13.82 -15.21
N VAL A 419 3.05 -15.15 -15.25
CA VAL A 419 1.89 -15.84 -15.82
C VAL A 419 0.63 -15.51 -15.01
N ALA A 420 0.72 -15.51 -13.67
CA ALA A 420 -0.39 -15.15 -12.80
C ALA A 420 -0.88 -13.71 -13.07
N LEU A 421 0.05 -12.75 -13.14
CA LEU A 421 -0.26 -11.34 -13.41
C LEU A 421 -1.08 -11.18 -14.70
N LEU A 422 -0.56 -11.71 -15.81
CA LEU A 422 -1.19 -11.56 -17.12
C LEU A 422 -2.51 -12.32 -17.24
N SER A 423 -2.55 -13.56 -16.75
CA SER A 423 -3.68 -14.45 -17.01
C SER A 423 -4.79 -14.35 -15.97
N ARG A 424 -4.47 -14.27 -14.67
CA ARG A 424 -5.47 -14.24 -13.60
C ARG A 424 -5.72 -12.82 -13.11
N ASN A 425 -4.65 -12.09 -12.80
CA ASN A 425 -4.77 -10.82 -12.08
C ASN A 425 -5.24 -9.68 -13.00
N ILE A 426 -4.93 -9.74 -14.29
CA ILE A 426 -5.44 -8.85 -15.32
C ILE A 426 -6.62 -9.51 -16.05
N LEU A 427 -6.37 -10.51 -16.91
CA LEU A 427 -7.38 -11.00 -17.85
C LEU A 427 -8.65 -11.54 -17.17
N VAL A 428 -8.55 -12.46 -16.20
CA VAL A 428 -9.74 -12.99 -15.52
C VAL A 428 -10.42 -11.89 -14.69
N SER A 429 -9.66 -11.08 -13.97
CA SER A 429 -10.19 -9.95 -13.19
C SER A 429 -11.04 -8.99 -14.03
N GLU A 430 -10.62 -8.66 -15.26
CA GLU A 430 -11.37 -7.77 -16.18
C GLU A 430 -12.80 -8.26 -16.42
N PHE A 431 -13.02 -9.57 -16.51
CA PHE A 431 -14.36 -10.13 -16.67
C PHE A 431 -15.18 -10.10 -15.38
N LEU A 432 -14.52 -10.19 -14.22
CA LEU A 432 -15.19 -10.17 -12.91
C LEU A 432 -15.59 -8.75 -12.47
N VAL A 433 -14.97 -7.69 -13.01
CA VAL A 433 -15.27 -6.30 -12.65
C VAL A 433 -16.75 -5.95 -12.85
N LYS A 434 -17.34 -6.36 -13.98
CA LYS A 434 -18.76 -6.09 -14.27
C LYS A 434 -19.69 -6.89 -13.37
N GLU A 435 -19.35 -8.16 -13.13
CA GLU A 435 -20.09 -9.03 -12.22
C GLU A 435 -20.08 -8.45 -10.78
N TRP A 436 -18.96 -7.89 -10.34
CA TRP A 436 -18.90 -7.17 -9.06
C TRP A 436 -19.87 -5.98 -9.05
N ALA A 437 -19.84 -5.12 -10.08
CA ALA A 437 -20.68 -3.93 -10.17
C ALA A 437 -22.19 -4.27 -10.22
N ASP A 438 -22.57 -5.39 -10.83
CA ASP A 438 -23.97 -5.84 -10.93
C ASP A 438 -24.63 -6.05 -9.57
N HIS A 439 -23.88 -6.33 -8.50
CA HIS A 439 -24.41 -6.47 -7.14
C HIS A 439 -25.03 -5.18 -6.60
N PHE A 440 -24.69 -4.03 -7.18
CA PHE A 440 -25.21 -2.72 -6.78
C PHE A 440 -26.43 -2.27 -7.59
N VAL A 441 -26.77 -2.96 -8.68
CA VAL A 441 -27.89 -2.58 -9.55
C VAL A 441 -29.22 -2.61 -8.78
N GLY A 442 -30.00 -1.54 -8.94
CA GLY A 442 -31.30 -1.40 -8.28
C GLY A 442 -31.25 -0.92 -6.83
N LYS A 443 -30.07 -0.79 -6.21
CA LYS A 443 -29.90 -0.25 -4.85
C LYS A 443 -30.34 1.22 -4.77
N SER A 444 -31.08 1.56 -3.73
CA SER A 444 -31.42 2.94 -3.34
C SER A 444 -30.22 3.69 -2.74
N MET A 445 -30.31 5.02 -2.57
CA MET A 445 -29.26 5.80 -1.89
C MET A 445 -29.07 5.32 -0.43
N ASP A 446 -30.16 5.00 0.27
CA ASP A 446 -30.10 4.51 1.65
C ASP A 446 -29.38 3.16 1.75
N GLU A 447 -29.66 2.22 0.83
CA GLU A 447 -28.93 0.95 0.77
C GLU A 447 -27.43 1.15 0.43
N LEU A 448 -27.10 2.13 -0.41
CA LEU A 448 -25.69 2.45 -0.73
C LEU A 448 -24.97 3.06 0.48
N ASP A 449 -25.63 3.94 1.25
CA ASP A 449 -25.08 4.48 2.50
C ASP A 449 -24.88 3.36 3.53
N GLU A 450 -25.81 2.40 3.62
CA GLU A 450 -25.70 1.24 4.51
C GLU A 450 -24.52 0.33 4.11
N LEU A 451 -24.34 0.09 2.81
CA LEU A 451 -23.19 -0.66 2.29
C LEU A 451 -21.86 0.05 2.61
N ALA A 452 -21.76 1.35 2.35
CA ALA A 452 -20.59 2.13 2.74
C ALA A 452 -20.39 2.13 4.27
N GLY A 453 -21.48 2.19 5.03
CA GLY A 453 -21.52 2.19 6.48
C GLY A 453 -20.97 0.91 7.12
N SER A 454 -20.83 -0.16 6.34
CA SER A 454 -20.16 -1.40 6.76
C SER A 454 -18.69 -1.17 7.17
N PHE A 455 -18.05 -0.10 6.70
CA PHE A 455 -16.65 0.22 6.99
C PHE A 455 -16.45 1.12 8.23
N LYS A 456 -17.54 1.56 8.88
CA LYS A 456 -17.45 2.31 10.14
C LYS A 456 -16.78 1.46 11.23
N PHE A 457 -16.04 2.10 12.13
CA PHE A 457 -15.29 1.41 13.18
C PHE A 457 -16.15 0.47 14.03
N GLU A 458 -17.37 0.87 14.38
CA GLU A 458 -18.32 0.08 15.16
C GLU A 458 -18.85 -1.17 14.44
N ALA A 459 -18.74 -1.22 13.11
CA ALA A 459 -19.08 -2.37 12.28
C ALA A 459 -17.87 -3.30 12.03
N CYS A 460 -16.69 -2.92 12.54
CA CYS A 460 -15.45 -3.67 12.40
C CYS A 460 -15.15 -4.53 13.64
N GLU A 461 -14.53 -5.67 13.39
CA GLU A 461 -13.87 -6.50 14.38
C GLU A 461 -12.39 -6.11 14.50
N LYS A 462 -11.78 -6.46 15.64
CA LYS A 462 -10.38 -6.18 15.93
C LYS A 462 -9.56 -7.45 15.82
N ARG A 463 -8.40 -7.38 15.19
CA ARG A 463 -7.45 -8.49 15.19
C ARG A 463 -6.64 -8.48 16.49
N GLU A 464 -7.24 -9.00 17.56
CA GLU A 464 -6.70 -8.93 18.92
C GLU A 464 -5.25 -9.41 19.03
N GLY A 465 -4.89 -10.51 18.35
CA GLY A 465 -3.51 -11.03 18.36
C GLY A 465 -2.49 -10.05 17.75
N LEU A 466 -2.81 -9.46 16.60
CA LEU A 466 -1.96 -8.44 15.96
C LEU A 466 -1.87 -7.19 16.85
N ASN A 467 -3.01 -6.64 17.25
CA ASN A 467 -3.08 -5.41 18.04
C ASN A 467 -2.36 -5.55 19.38
N LYS A 468 -2.43 -6.74 20.00
CA LYS A 468 -1.64 -7.04 21.20
C LYS A 468 -0.14 -7.00 20.94
N VAL A 469 0.34 -7.64 19.87
CA VAL A 469 1.79 -7.64 19.54
C VAL A 469 2.28 -6.22 19.28
N LEU A 470 1.54 -5.41 18.54
CA LEU A 470 1.89 -4.01 18.27
C LEU A 470 1.90 -3.17 19.55
N THR A 471 0.89 -3.33 20.42
CA THR A 471 0.80 -2.63 21.71
C THR A 471 1.95 -2.98 22.64
N ASP A 472 2.32 -4.27 22.70
CA ASP A 472 3.44 -4.72 23.52
C ASP A 472 4.77 -4.16 22.97
N ASN A 473 4.94 -4.11 21.64
CA ASN A 473 6.11 -3.52 21.00
C ASN A 473 6.22 -2.01 21.27
N ALA A 474 5.12 -1.28 21.17
CA ALA A 474 5.09 0.17 21.40
C ALA A 474 5.56 0.55 22.81
N LYS A 475 5.36 -0.33 23.81
CA LYS A 475 5.82 -0.15 25.20
C LYS A 475 7.27 -0.56 25.43
N ALA A 476 7.80 -1.48 24.62
CA ALA A 476 9.12 -2.08 24.84
C ALA A 476 10.29 -1.16 24.44
N VAL A 477 10.02 -0.13 23.62
CA VAL A 477 11.03 0.79 23.09
C VAL A 477 10.58 2.21 23.45
N VAL A 478 10.91 2.62 24.68
CA VAL A 478 10.80 4.01 25.18
C VAL A 478 12.20 4.58 25.30
#